data_AF-A0A7J4RUK5-F1
#
_entry.id   AF-A0A7J4RUK5-F1
#
_cell.length_a   1.000
_cell.length_b   1.000
_cell.length_c   1.000
_cell.angle_alpha   90.00
_cell.angle_beta   90.00
_cell.angle_gamma   90.00
#
_symmetry.space_group_name_H-M   'P 1'
#
loop_
_entity.id
_entity.type
_entity.pdbx_description
1 polymer ?
#
loop_
_entity_poly.entity_id
_entity_poly.type
_entity_poly.pdbx_seq_one_letter_code
_entity_poly.pdbx_strand_id
1 'polypeptide(L)'
;MSSKESKSRDFDHLIEQNSTELTFLSAYGGLPNEATDSAAIFLAIKRFLTAGGVKFSESADTLDLDFGYVKIVDNGCKVHLKGKSLPLVASDLTQAGFVDGKLPVRKGSCTVTLQDWDIEQRRFIERVIEHLTH
;
A
#
# COMPACT_ATOMS: atom_id res chain seq x y z
N MET A 1 -51.94 33.78 -6.36
CA MET A 1 -51.73 32.77 -5.30
C MET A 1 -50.34 32.20 -5.49
N SER A 2 -49.46 32.43 -4.52
CA SER A 2 -48.08 31.96 -4.49
C SER A 2 -48.04 30.52 -4.00
N SER A 3 -47.46 29.60 -4.76
CA SER A 3 -47.00 28.30 -4.26
C SER A 3 -45.55 28.11 -4.70
N LYS A 4 -44.66 28.37 -3.74
CA LYS A 4 -43.21 28.26 -3.84
C LYS A 4 -42.87 26.83 -3.44
N GLU A 5 -42.90 25.89 -4.39
CA GLU A 5 -42.72 24.46 -4.10
C GLU A 5 -41.33 23.95 -4.54
N SER A 6 -40.57 23.58 -3.50
CA SER A 6 -39.51 22.56 -3.41
C SER A 6 -38.32 22.57 -4.38
N LYS A 7 -37.43 23.56 -4.22
CA LYS A 7 -36.01 23.44 -4.64
C LYS A 7 -35.19 22.46 -3.77
N SER A 8 -35.74 22.01 -2.64
CA SER A 8 -35.08 21.11 -1.69
C SER A 8 -35.05 19.65 -2.17
N ARG A 9 -36.09 19.19 -2.87
CA ARG A 9 -36.22 17.78 -3.28
C ARG A 9 -35.22 17.38 -4.38
N ASP A 10 -34.94 18.29 -5.31
CA ASP A 10 -33.91 18.06 -6.35
C ASP A 10 -32.49 18.08 -5.77
N PHE A 11 -32.24 18.88 -4.74
CA PHE A 11 -30.91 18.96 -4.12
C PHE A 11 -30.57 17.68 -3.34
N ASP A 12 -31.52 17.11 -2.59
CA ASP A 12 -31.31 15.86 -1.86
C ASP A 12 -31.03 14.69 -2.82
N HIS A 13 -31.72 14.62 -3.97
CA HIS A 13 -31.45 13.61 -4.99
C HIS A 13 -30.09 13.78 -5.67
N LEU A 14 -29.63 15.02 -5.88
CA LEU A 14 -28.28 15.30 -6.40
C LEU A 14 -27.19 14.96 -5.37
N ILE A 15 -27.44 15.18 -4.08
CA ILE A 15 -26.53 14.79 -2.99
C ILE A 15 -26.45 13.27 -2.87
N GLU A 16 -27.59 12.56 -3.00
CA GLU A 16 -27.65 11.10 -2.96
C GLU A 16 -26.89 10.46 -4.14
N GLN A 17 -27.03 11.01 -5.36
CA GLN A 17 -26.22 10.61 -6.52
C GLN A 17 -24.72 10.88 -6.35
N ASN A 18 -24.33 12.02 -5.78
CA ASN A 18 -22.91 12.29 -5.53
C ASN A 18 -22.32 11.42 -4.41
N SER A 19 -23.11 11.09 -3.39
CA SER A 19 -22.68 10.24 -2.27
C SER A 19 -22.37 8.79 -2.69
N THR A 20 -23.05 8.29 -3.71
CA THR A 20 -22.80 6.94 -4.27
C THR A 20 -21.57 6.93 -5.19
N GLU A 21 -21.28 8.03 -5.89
CA GLU A 21 -20.04 8.17 -6.68
C GLU A 21 -18.77 8.30 -5.83
N LEU A 22 -18.84 8.89 -4.63
CA LEU A 22 -17.70 8.97 -3.71
C LEU A 22 -17.18 7.59 -3.28
N THR A 23 -18.07 6.61 -3.13
CA THR A 23 -17.70 5.21 -2.85
C THR A 23 -16.99 4.54 -4.02
N PHE A 24 -17.26 4.99 -5.26
CA PHE A 24 -16.59 4.51 -6.47
C PHE A 24 -15.23 5.20 -6.68
N LEU A 25 -15.10 6.49 -6.34
CA LEU A 25 -13.84 7.23 -6.44
C LEU A 25 -12.84 6.84 -5.36
N SER A 26 -13.29 6.46 -4.16
CA SER A 26 -12.41 5.93 -3.11
C SER A 26 -11.75 4.60 -3.49
N ALA A 27 -12.37 3.84 -4.40
CA ALA A 27 -11.80 2.62 -4.95
C ALA A 27 -10.66 2.88 -5.95
N TYR A 28 -10.43 4.13 -6.39
CA TYR A 28 -9.43 4.47 -7.42
C TYR A 28 -8.41 5.55 -7.01
N GLY A 29 -8.45 6.06 -5.78
CA GLY A 29 -7.45 7.01 -5.30
C GLY A 29 -7.78 7.51 -3.91
N GLY A 30 -7.08 6.96 -2.92
CA GLY A 30 -7.24 7.31 -1.50
C GLY A 30 -7.21 8.82 -1.29
N LEU A 31 -8.22 9.32 -0.59
CA LEU A 31 -8.23 10.70 -0.10
C LEU A 31 -7.01 10.87 0.82
N PRO A 32 -6.27 11.99 0.75
CA PRO A 32 -5.04 12.20 1.54
C PRO A 32 -5.28 12.44 3.04
N ASN A 33 -6.39 11.94 3.60
CA ASN A 33 -6.81 12.16 4.99
C ASN A 33 -7.37 10.91 5.68
N GLU A 34 -7.44 9.75 5.02
CA GLU A 34 -7.70 8.50 5.75
C GLU A 34 -6.39 8.01 6.35
N ALA A 35 -6.39 7.76 7.67
CA ALA A 35 -5.24 7.21 8.34
C ALA A 35 -4.86 5.87 7.67
N THR A 36 -3.61 5.74 7.26
CA THR A 36 -3.10 4.51 6.65
C THR A 36 -3.39 3.30 7.53
N ASP A 37 -4.21 2.37 7.04
CA ASP A 37 -4.50 1.11 7.74
C ASP A 37 -3.31 0.15 7.63
N SER A 38 -2.33 0.38 8.50
CA SER A 38 -1.09 -0.37 8.55
C SER A 38 -1.33 -1.87 8.83
N ALA A 39 -2.38 -2.21 9.58
CA ALA A 39 -2.73 -3.59 9.88
C ALA A 39 -3.32 -4.31 8.66
N ALA A 40 -4.17 -3.64 7.88
CA ALA A 40 -4.67 -4.17 6.63
C ALA A 40 -3.56 -4.39 5.59
N ILE A 41 -2.64 -3.43 5.44
CA ILE A 41 -1.48 -3.56 4.56
C ILE A 41 -0.61 -4.74 5.00
N PHE A 42 -0.32 -4.86 6.29
CA PHE A 42 0.46 -5.97 6.84
C PHE A 42 -0.17 -7.32 6.53
N LEU A 43 -1.48 -7.46 6.75
CA LEU A 43 -2.21 -8.69 6.47
C LEU A 43 -2.23 -9.01 4.96
N ALA A 44 -2.33 -7.99 4.11
CA ALA A 44 -2.28 -8.15 2.67
C ALA A 44 -0.91 -8.62 2.18
N ILE A 45 0.18 -8.04 2.70
CA ILE A 45 1.55 -8.49 2.43
C ILE A 45 1.73 -9.93 2.91
N LYS A 46 1.28 -10.26 4.13
CA LYS A 46 1.34 -11.63 4.66
C LYS A 46 0.67 -12.62 3.71
N ARG A 47 -0.57 -12.34 3.28
CA ARG A 47 -1.30 -13.20 2.33
C ARG A 47 -0.55 -13.37 1.01
N PHE A 48 0.04 -12.28 0.51
CA PHE A 48 0.82 -12.28 -0.73
C PHE A 48 2.08 -13.15 -0.61
N LEU A 49 2.85 -12.99 0.47
CA LEU A 49 4.04 -13.80 0.75
C LEU A 49 3.70 -15.28 0.92
N THR A 50 2.62 -15.60 1.65
CA THR A 50 2.13 -16.98 1.80
C THR A 50 1.74 -17.60 0.45
N ALA A 51 1.03 -16.85 -0.39
CA ALA A 51 0.63 -17.30 -1.72
C ALA A 51 1.85 -17.51 -2.64
N GLY A 52 2.88 -16.68 -2.51
CA GLY A 52 4.17 -16.83 -3.20
C GLY A 52 5.08 -17.92 -2.63
N GLY A 53 4.64 -18.66 -1.60
CA GLY A 53 5.44 -19.73 -1.00
C GLY A 53 6.67 -19.26 -0.22
N VAL A 54 6.71 -17.98 0.17
CA VAL A 54 7.83 -17.40 0.91
C VAL A 54 7.78 -17.84 2.36
N LYS A 55 8.91 -18.33 2.88
CA LYS A 55 9.05 -18.70 4.29
C LYS A 55 9.34 -17.47 5.13
N PHE A 56 8.63 -17.36 6.25
CA PHE A 56 8.84 -16.31 7.26
C PHE A 56 8.42 -16.82 8.64
N SER A 57 8.97 -16.20 9.69
CA SER A 57 8.42 -16.26 11.04
C SER A 57 7.57 -15.02 11.30
N GLU A 58 6.53 -15.16 12.10
CA GLU A 58 5.57 -14.08 12.38
C GLU A 58 5.51 -13.76 13.87
N SER A 59 5.41 -12.46 14.16
CA SER A 59 5.03 -11.89 15.45
C SER A 59 3.83 -10.94 15.26
N ALA A 60 3.38 -10.27 16.33
CA ALA A 60 2.20 -9.41 16.27
C ALA A 60 2.34 -8.24 15.28
N ASP A 61 3.55 -7.71 15.08
CA ASP A 61 3.81 -6.51 14.29
C ASP A 61 4.85 -6.73 13.16
N THR A 62 5.46 -7.91 13.08
CA THR A 62 6.61 -8.16 12.21
C THR A 62 6.54 -9.53 11.54
N LEU A 63 6.83 -9.58 10.23
CA LEU A 63 7.18 -10.77 9.47
C LEU A 63 8.69 -10.76 9.25
N ASP A 64 9.39 -11.75 9.78
CA ASP A 64 10.83 -11.92 9.59
C ASP A 64 11.08 -12.95 8.47
N LEU A 65 11.80 -12.54 7.45
CA LEU A 65 12.19 -13.37 6.30
C LEU A 65 13.71 -13.59 6.33
N ASP A 66 14.19 -14.63 5.65
CA ASP A 66 15.63 -14.92 5.55
C ASP A 66 16.46 -13.75 4.98
N PHE A 67 15.81 -12.90 4.19
CA PHE A 67 16.41 -11.78 3.50
C PHE A 67 15.89 -10.42 3.96
N GLY A 68 15.14 -10.33 5.08
CA GLY A 68 14.58 -9.05 5.48
C GLY A 68 13.45 -9.12 6.50
N TYR A 69 12.68 -8.04 6.60
CA TYR A 69 11.47 -8.01 7.41
C TYR A 69 10.40 -7.09 6.79
N VAL A 70 9.17 -7.33 7.19
CA VAL A 70 8.04 -6.42 7.03
C VAL A 70 7.53 -6.11 8.43
N LYS A 71 7.43 -4.82 8.79
CA LYS A 71 7.06 -4.39 10.14
C LYS A 71 6.01 -3.28 10.10
N ILE A 72 4.98 -3.40 10.92
CA ILE A 72 4.00 -2.33 11.16
C ILE A 72 4.70 -1.12 11.81
N VAL A 73 4.45 0.05 11.26
CA VAL A 73 4.87 1.35 11.82
C VAL A 73 3.66 2.30 11.79
N ASP A 74 3.76 3.46 12.45
CA ASP A 74 2.63 4.38 12.63
C ASP A 74 1.95 4.83 11.33
N ASN A 75 2.67 4.79 10.21
CA ASN A 75 2.25 5.33 8.93
C ASN A 75 2.41 4.32 7.78
N GLY A 76 2.15 3.03 8.06
CA GLY A 76 2.16 1.96 7.08
C GLY A 76 2.97 0.73 7.49
N CYS A 77 3.46 0.01 6.48
CA CYS A 77 4.32 -1.16 6.68
C CYS A 77 5.72 -0.89 6.17
N LYS A 78 6.70 -0.90 7.07
CA LYS A 78 8.10 -0.80 6.73
C LYS A 78 8.61 -2.13 6.18
N VAL A 79 9.06 -2.12 4.96
CA VAL A 79 9.71 -3.23 4.27
C VAL A 79 11.21 -2.98 4.23
N HIS A 80 11.99 -3.92 4.73
CA HIS A 80 13.45 -3.91 4.63
C HIS A 80 13.92 -5.23 4.03
N LEU A 81 14.62 -5.16 2.89
CA LEU A 81 15.10 -6.35 2.18
C LEU A 81 16.60 -6.21 1.94
N LYS A 82 17.34 -7.32 2.04
CA LYS A 82 18.78 -7.44 1.82
C LYS A 82 19.02 -8.43 0.69
N GLY A 83 20.00 -8.14 -0.16
CA GLY A 83 20.33 -9.00 -1.27
C GLY A 83 21.59 -8.56 -1.98
N LYS A 84 22.14 -9.43 -2.81
CA LYS A 84 23.27 -9.07 -3.67
C LYS A 84 22.73 -8.40 -4.94
N SER A 85 23.02 -7.10 -5.09
CA SER A 85 22.65 -6.32 -6.28
C SER A 85 21.15 -6.39 -6.61
N LEU A 86 20.31 -5.91 -5.68
CA LEU A 86 18.86 -5.85 -5.86
C LEU A 86 18.49 -5.19 -7.21
N PRO A 87 17.45 -5.71 -7.92
CA PRO A 87 17.05 -5.26 -9.25
C PRO A 87 16.22 -3.97 -9.18
N LEU A 88 16.70 -3.01 -8.40
CA LEU A 88 16.01 -1.77 -8.08
C LEU A 88 16.76 -0.56 -8.62
N VAL A 89 16.01 0.47 -8.97
CA VAL A 89 16.48 1.84 -9.18
C VAL A 89 15.76 2.76 -8.19
N ALA A 90 16.26 3.99 -8.03
CA ALA A 90 15.72 4.93 -7.03
C ALA A 90 14.22 5.19 -7.24
N SER A 91 13.76 5.29 -8.50
CA SER A 91 12.36 5.54 -8.84
C SER A 91 11.41 4.43 -8.40
N ASP A 92 11.90 3.22 -8.16
CA ASP A 92 11.07 2.11 -7.67
C ASP A 92 10.62 2.31 -6.22
N LEU A 93 11.30 3.17 -5.46
CA LEU A 93 11.02 3.44 -4.04
C LEU A 93 10.33 4.79 -3.83
N THR A 94 9.97 5.46 -4.92
CA THR A 94 9.26 6.74 -4.93
C THR A 94 7.94 6.64 -5.70
N GLN A 95 7.43 5.42 -5.89
CA GLN A 95 6.13 5.16 -6.51
C GLN A 95 4.98 5.63 -5.59
N ALA A 96 3.78 5.75 -6.14
CA ALA A 96 2.60 6.09 -5.35
C ALA A 96 2.36 5.06 -4.23
N GLY A 97 2.11 5.52 -3.01
CA GLY A 97 1.96 4.67 -1.82
C GLY A 97 3.28 4.18 -1.22
N PHE A 98 4.42 4.76 -1.60
CA PHE A 98 5.74 4.50 -0.99
C PHE A 98 6.28 5.78 -0.34
N VAL A 99 6.78 5.65 0.89
CA VAL A 99 7.47 6.75 1.61
C VAL A 99 8.76 6.26 2.26
N ASP A 100 9.66 7.19 2.57
CA ASP A 100 10.97 6.91 3.19
C ASP A 100 11.84 5.89 2.44
N GLY A 101 11.71 5.85 1.11
CA GLY A 101 12.47 4.99 0.22
C GLY A 101 13.98 5.23 0.28
N LYS A 102 14.75 4.16 0.52
CA LYS A 102 16.22 4.17 0.59
C LYS A 102 16.81 3.00 -0.17
N LEU A 103 17.66 3.33 -1.15
CA LEU A 103 18.47 2.37 -1.91
C LEU A 103 19.94 2.80 -1.87
N PRO A 104 20.82 2.09 -1.14
CA PRO A 104 22.25 2.34 -1.19
C PRO A 104 22.80 2.15 -2.60
N VAL A 105 23.87 2.88 -2.95
CA VAL A 105 24.52 2.84 -4.28
C VAL A 105 24.88 1.41 -4.72
N ARG A 106 25.32 0.57 -3.76
CA ARG A 106 25.69 -0.83 -4.03
C ARG A 106 24.49 -1.78 -4.18
N LYS A 107 23.26 -1.29 -3.98
CA LYS A 107 22.01 -2.05 -4.04
C LYS A 107 22.05 -3.34 -3.22
N GLY A 108 22.74 -3.29 -2.07
CA GLY A 108 22.87 -4.42 -1.14
C GLY A 108 21.66 -4.61 -0.23
N SER A 109 20.79 -3.60 -0.18
CA SER A 109 19.55 -3.59 0.58
C SER A 109 18.61 -2.53 0.04
N CYS A 110 17.35 -2.59 0.42
CA CYS A 110 16.40 -1.50 0.25
C CYS A 110 15.57 -1.35 1.51
N THR A 111 15.02 -0.16 1.73
CA THR A 111 14.05 0.10 2.79
C THR A 111 13.01 1.05 2.28
N VAL A 112 11.74 0.77 2.55
CA VAL A 112 10.64 1.64 2.18
C VAL A 112 9.45 1.38 3.08
N THR A 113 8.62 2.39 3.33
CA THR A 113 7.36 2.24 4.05
C THR A 113 6.22 2.28 3.04
N LEU A 114 5.40 1.23 3.03
CA LEU A 114 4.23 1.10 2.17
C LEU A 114 3.02 1.69 2.88
N GLN A 115 2.41 2.70 2.26
CA GLN A 115 1.20 3.37 2.74
C GLN A 115 -0.08 2.87 2.07
N ASP A 116 0.07 2.12 0.98
CA ASP A 116 -1.04 1.52 0.24
C ASP A 116 -0.72 0.07 -0.11
N TRP A 117 -1.72 -0.67 -0.59
CA TRP A 117 -1.55 -2.01 -1.12
C TRP A 117 -2.25 -2.20 -2.47
N ASP A 118 -1.57 -1.79 -3.53
CA ASP A 118 -2.05 -1.93 -4.91
C ASP A 118 -1.02 -2.64 -5.80
N ILE A 119 -1.17 -2.51 -7.12
CA ILE A 119 -0.36 -3.14 -8.15
C ILE A 119 1.13 -2.77 -8.03
N GLU A 120 1.45 -1.53 -7.65
CA GLU A 120 2.84 -1.07 -7.55
C GLU A 120 3.58 -1.75 -6.39
N GLN A 121 2.95 -1.85 -5.21
CA GLN A 121 3.53 -2.53 -4.05
C GLN A 121 3.69 -4.03 -4.28
N ARG A 122 2.69 -4.67 -4.92
CA ARG A 122 2.75 -6.09 -5.28
C ARG A 122 3.91 -6.37 -6.23
N ARG A 123 4.01 -5.63 -7.34
CA ARG A 123 5.10 -5.77 -8.31
C ARG A 123 6.47 -5.50 -7.70
N PHE A 124 6.57 -4.50 -6.82
CA PHE A 124 7.82 -4.21 -6.11
C PHE A 124 8.26 -5.40 -5.26
N ILE A 125 7.37 -5.94 -4.42
CA ILE A 125 7.66 -7.08 -3.55
C ILE A 125 7.96 -8.34 -4.37
N GLU A 126 7.14 -8.64 -5.39
CA GLU A 126 7.31 -9.77 -6.30
C GLU A 126 8.68 -9.76 -6.97
N ARG A 127 9.05 -8.66 -7.63
CA ARG A 127 10.33 -8.55 -8.33
C ARG A 127 11.54 -8.72 -7.40
N VAL A 128 11.46 -8.22 -6.17
CA VAL A 128 12.55 -8.39 -5.22
C VAL A 128 12.62 -9.83 -4.71
N ILE A 129 11.49 -10.46 -4.42
CA ILE A 129 11.46 -11.85 -3.97
C ILE A 129 11.97 -12.78 -5.06
N GLU A 130 11.50 -12.63 -6.30
CA GLU A 130 11.97 -13.42 -7.44
C GLU A 130 13.49 -13.40 -7.56
N HIS A 131 14.11 -12.21 -7.42
CA HIS A 131 15.56 -12.06 -7.44
C HIS A 131 16.28 -12.68 -6.24
N LEU A 132 15.62 -12.81 -5.09
CA LEU A 132 16.22 -13.34 -3.86
C LEU A 132 16.06 -14.86 -3.75
N THR A 133 15.07 -15.43 -4.44
CA THR A 133 14.78 -16.87 -4.40
C THR A 133 15.28 -17.64 -5.63
N HIS A 134 15.75 -16.95 -6.67
CA HIS A 134 16.33 -17.54 -7.89
C HIS A 134 17.80 -17.13 -8.07
#